data_AF-A0A921I257-F1
#
_entry.id   AF-A0A921I257-F1
#
_cell.length_a   1.000
_cell.length_b   1.000
_cell.length_c   1.000
_cell.angle_alpha   90.00
_cell.angle_beta   90.00
_cell.angle_gamma   90.00
#
_symmetry.space_group_name_H-M   'P 1'
#
loop_
_entity.id
_entity.type
_entity.pdbx_description
1 polymer ?
#
loop_
_entity_poly.entity_id
_entity_poly.type
_entity_poly.pdbx_seq_one_letter_code
_entity_poly.pdbx_strand_id
1 'polypeptide(L)'
;MKRRLFTLAVIFFFFVMLLFPGPVFAGASQGILLWFRTVLPTLLPFMIAANLMVRTSAVHYISRLAGGVLGRVLKVSGCGAFAVLSGFLCGYPMGAKVTADLLKEGKICRDEAGYLLSFCNNTSPMFIVSYVVMQNIERTAYFVPSVAILFLSPVVCSQFFYRILRKKNDDSLDAAGRFKSPIGGRRTFFSFDVLDRCIMDSFDSITRVGGYIMLFSVCTELAFLLPGTGGAASVCLFSFLEITAGIPMLFGLEAAFPVRWVLIMALTSFGGFCASAQTYSMIQGTGLKISVYLIEKLVTAVVTSCMCILYLCMF
;
A
#
# COMPACT_ATOMS: atom_id res chain seq x y z
N MET A 1 -31.41 -2.75 3.97
CA MET A 1 -31.05 -3.62 2.82
C MET A 1 -29.56 -3.97 2.78
N LYS A 2 -28.63 -2.99 2.80
CA LYS A 2 -27.17 -3.25 2.78
C LYS A 2 -26.66 -4.21 3.86
N ARG A 3 -27.13 -4.07 5.12
CA ARG A 3 -26.74 -4.95 6.24
C ARG A 3 -27.18 -6.41 6.04
N ARG A 4 -28.38 -6.65 5.51
CA ARG A 4 -28.89 -8.00 5.22
C ARG A 4 -28.11 -8.65 4.09
N LEU A 5 -27.83 -7.90 3.02
CA LEU A 5 -27.02 -8.39 1.89
C LEU A 5 -25.62 -8.80 2.34
N PHE A 6 -24.96 -7.98 3.17
CA PHE A 6 -23.66 -8.32 3.74
C PHE A 6 -23.70 -9.60 4.57
N THR A 7 -24.68 -9.74 5.47
CA THR A 7 -24.86 -10.96 6.27
C THR A 7 -25.07 -12.19 5.38
N LEU A 8 -25.91 -12.10 4.35
CA LEU A 8 -26.12 -13.19 3.39
C LEU A 8 -24.84 -13.53 2.63
N ALA A 9 -24.04 -12.54 2.23
CA ALA A 9 -22.77 -12.76 1.55
C ALA A 9 -21.75 -13.49 2.44
N VAL A 10 -21.67 -13.15 3.73
CA VAL A 10 -20.79 -13.83 4.69
C VAL A 10 -21.22 -15.28 4.91
N ILE A 11 -22.53 -15.51 5.08
CA ILE A 11 -23.07 -16.88 5.23
C ILE A 11 -22.81 -17.70 3.97
N PHE A 12 -23.05 -17.12 2.79
CA PHE A 12 -22.76 -17.76 1.52
C PHE A 12 -21.27 -18.12 1.40
N PHE A 13 -20.38 -17.17 1.68
CA PHE A 13 -18.94 -17.40 1.67
C PHE A 13 -18.53 -18.55 2.61
N PHE A 14 -19.09 -18.60 3.83
CA PHE A 14 -18.87 -19.69 4.76
C PHE A 14 -19.28 -21.05 4.18
N PHE A 15 -20.46 -21.14 3.56
CA PHE A 15 -20.90 -22.39 2.91
C PHE A 15 -20.01 -22.77 1.72
N VAL A 16 -19.58 -21.81 0.90
CA VAL A 16 -18.62 -22.08 -0.19
C VAL A 16 -17.32 -22.67 0.36
N MET A 17 -16.83 -22.15 1.48
CA MET A 17 -15.61 -22.70 2.10
C MET A 17 -15.78 -24.15 2.55
N LEU A 18 -16.97 -24.52 3.07
CA LEU A 18 -17.28 -25.90 3.46
C LEU A 18 -17.42 -26.84 2.26
N LEU A 19 -17.92 -26.34 1.13
CA LEU A 19 -18.09 -27.13 -0.11
C LEU A 19 -16.76 -27.36 -0.83
N PHE A 20 -15.79 -26.44 -0.70
CA PHE A 20 -14.50 -26.51 -1.39
C PHE A 20 -13.30 -26.43 -0.42
N PRO A 21 -13.15 -27.40 0.50
CA PRO A 21 -12.11 -27.35 1.54
C PRO A 21 -10.68 -27.42 0.99
N GLY A 22 -10.47 -28.10 -0.15
CA GLY A 22 -9.16 -28.20 -0.80
C GLY A 22 -8.61 -26.84 -1.25
N PRO A 23 -9.32 -26.11 -2.13
CA PRO A 23 -8.94 -24.76 -2.54
C PRO A 23 -8.81 -23.77 -1.38
N VAL A 24 -9.70 -23.85 -0.37
CA VAL A 24 -9.60 -23.04 0.85
C VAL A 24 -8.30 -23.31 1.59
N PHE A 25 -7.96 -24.59 1.81
CA PHE A 25 -6.73 -24.97 2.49
C PHE A 25 -5.49 -24.53 1.70
N ALA A 26 -5.51 -24.69 0.37
CA ALA A 26 -4.42 -24.26 -0.51
C ALA A 26 -4.18 -22.75 -0.39
N GLY A 27 -5.22 -21.93 -0.56
CA GLY A 27 -5.13 -20.47 -0.47
C GLY A 27 -4.71 -20.00 0.93
N ALA A 28 -5.27 -20.59 1.99
CA ALA A 28 -4.92 -20.25 3.35
C ALA A 28 -3.46 -20.60 3.68
N SER A 29 -3.01 -21.79 3.28
CA SER A 29 -1.63 -22.26 3.47
C SER A 29 -0.62 -21.37 2.74
N GLN A 30 -0.87 -21.07 1.46
CA GLN A 30 -0.02 -20.16 0.68
C GLN A 30 0.05 -18.77 1.33
N GLY A 31 -1.10 -18.20 1.72
CA GLY A 31 -1.16 -16.88 2.34
C GLY A 31 -0.46 -16.81 3.70
N ILE A 32 -0.64 -17.82 4.56
CA ILE A 32 0.06 -17.92 5.85
C ILE A 32 1.57 -18.08 5.65
N LEU A 33 2.00 -18.93 4.73
CA LEU A 33 3.43 -19.17 4.48
C LEU A 33 4.10 -17.91 3.93
N LEU A 34 3.46 -17.19 3.01
CA LEU A 34 3.93 -15.90 2.52
C LEU A 34 4.07 -14.90 3.67
N TRP A 35 3.03 -14.81 4.51
CA TRP A 35 3.06 -13.92 5.67
C TRP A 35 4.18 -14.29 6.64
N PHE A 36 4.29 -15.55 7.04
CA PHE A 36 5.24 -16.02 8.04
C PHE A 36 6.70 -15.97 7.56
N ARG A 37 6.98 -16.42 6.33
CA ARG A 37 8.34 -16.53 5.81
C ARG A 37 8.90 -15.20 5.29
N THR A 38 8.02 -14.32 4.81
CA THR A 38 8.44 -13.10 4.13
C THR A 38 7.96 -11.86 4.86
N VAL A 39 6.66 -11.67 5.02
CA VAL A 39 6.09 -10.38 5.47
C VAL A 39 6.40 -10.10 6.95
N LEU A 40 6.23 -11.09 7.82
CA LEU A 40 6.47 -10.98 9.26
C LEU A 40 7.94 -10.61 9.58
N PRO A 41 8.97 -11.38 9.15
CA PRO A 41 10.36 -11.07 9.48
C PRO A 41 10.84 -9.77 8.83
N THR A 42 10.28 -9.38 7.67
CA THR A 42 10.71 -8.17 6.96
C THR A 42 10.02 -6.91 7.43
N LEU A 43 8.74 -6.93 7.82
CA LEU A 43 8.02 -5.71 8.21
C LEU A 43 7.97 -5.49 9.72
N LEU A 44 7.90 -6.55 10.54
CA LEU A 44 7.71 -6.39 11.99
C LEU A 44 8.84 -5.56 12.65
N PRO A 45 10.14 -5.81 12.40
CA PRO A 45 11.20 -4.99 12.99
C PRO A 45 11.08 -3.51 12.62
N PHE A 46 10.71 -3.22 11.37
CA PHE A 46 10.53 -1.85 10.88
C PHE A 46 9.26 -1.21 11.45
N MET A 47 8.18 -1.97 11.64
CA MET A 47 6.96 -1.50 12.31
C MET A 47 7.25 -1.04 13.74
N ILE A 48 8.01 -1.84 14.48
CA ILE A 48 8.43 -1.54 15.86
C ILE A 48 9.29 -0.28 15.88
N ALA A 49 10.32 -0.23 15.03
CA ALA A 49 11.22 0.91 14.94
C ALA A 49 10.48 2.20 14.54
N ALA A 50 9.61 2.13 13.52
CA ALA A 50 8.82 3.27 13.07
C ALA A 50 7.82 3.75 14.14
N ASN A 51 7.14 2.82 14.84
CA ASN A 51 6.29 3.16 15.98
C ASN A 51 7.07 3.91 17.06
N LEU A 52 8.24 3.38 17.42
CA LEU A 52 9.11 4.00 18.42
C LEU A 52 9.58 5.38 17.97
N MET A 53 9.94 5.55 16.71
CA MET A 53 10.32 6.84 16.15
C MET A 53 9.17 7.84 16.21
N VAL A 54 7.97 7.42 15.78
CA VAL A 54 6.75 8.24 15.82
C VAL A 54 6.37 8.63 17.25
N ARG A 55 6.60 7.79 18.25
CA ARG A 55 6.29 8.09 19.66
C ARG A 55 7.43 8.72 20.45
N THR A 56 8.60 8.94 19.84
CA THR A 56 9.73 9.61 20.51
C THR A 56 10.11 10.89 19.76
N SER A 57 11.12 11.59 20.28
CA SER A 57 11.73 12.73 19.57
C SER A 57 12.50 12.31 18.32
N ALA A 58 12.77 11.01 18.12
CA ALA A 58 13.55 10.50 16.99
C ALA A 58 12.94 10.88 15.62
N VAL A 59 11.61 10.90 15.50
CA VAL A 59 10.94 11.33 14.26
C VAL A 59 11.38 12.73 13.85
N HIS A 60 11.61 13.66 14.78
CA HIS A 60 12.01 15.04 14.44
C HIS A 60 13.43 15.11 13.86
N TYR A 61 14.35 14.25 14.29
CA TYR A 61 15.70 14.20 13.75
C TYR A 61 15.71 13.69 12.30
N ILE A 62 15.00 12.59 12.05
CA ILE A 62 14.88 12.04 10.69
C ILE A 62 14.08 13.00 9.80
N SER A 63 13.03 13.62 10.33
CA SER A 63 12.25 14.65 9.65
C SER A 63 13.09 15.87 9.26
N ARG A 64 14.10 16.24 10.05
CA ARG A 64 15.01 17.36 9.71
C ARG A 64 15.94 17.01 8.55
N LEU A 65 16.44 15.77 8.53
CA LEU A 65 17.28 15.25 7.44
C LEU A 65 16.47 15.12 6.14
N ALA A 66 15.30 14.48 6.22
CA ALA A 66 14.46 14.16 5.07
C ALA A 66 13.62 15.35 4.58
N GLY A 67 13.13 16.17 5.51
CA GLY A 67 12.16 17.23 5.26
C GLY A 67 12.68 18.38 4.40
N GLY A 68 14.01 18.56 4.30
CA GLY A 68 14.59 19.57 3.44
C GLY A 68 14.24 19.36 1.97
N VAL A 69 14.65 18.22 1.41
CA VAL A 69 14.43 17.90 -0.02
C VAL A 69 13.00 17.44 -0.24
N LEU A 70 12.52 16.45 0.53
CA LEU A 70 11.19 15.88 0.33
C LEU A 70 10.08 16.88 0.64
N GLY A 71 10.23 17.70 1.68
CA GLY A 71 9.25 18.73 2.01
C GLY A 71 9.16 19.81 0.93
N ARG A 72 10.25 20.14 0.23
CA ARG A 72 10.23 21.09 -0.89
C ARG A 72 9.60 20.49 -2.15
N VAL A 73 9.99 19.28 -2.54
CA VAL A 73 9.51 18.63 -3.77
C VAL A 73 8.06 18.18 -3.64
N LEU A 74 7.70 17.60 -2.49
CA LEU A 74 6.40 16.97 -2.29
C LEU A 74 5.44 17.83 -1.45
N LYS A 75 5.87 19.00 -0.97
CA LYS A 75 5.07 19.95 -0.18
C LYS A 75 4.50 19.39 1.13
N VAL A 76 5.22 18.43 1.72
CA VAL A 76 4.90 17.80 3.00
C VAL A 76 5.60 18.50 4.17
N SER A 77 5.10 18.31 5.39
CA SER A 77 5.76 18.73 6.61
C SER A 77 7.02 17.89 6.88
N GLY A 78 7.81 18.28 7.89
CA GLY A 78 8.94 17.46 8.32
C GLY A 78 8.51 16.05 8.71
N CYS A 79 7.46 15.92 9.53
CA CYS A 79 6.94 14.61 9.93
C CYS A 79 6.32 13.85 8.74
N GLY A 80 5.69 14.57 7.81
CA GLY A 80 5.22 13.97 6.55
C GLY A 80 6.36 13.40 5.70
N ALA A 81 7.54 14.01 5.70
CA ALA A 81 8.71 13.46 5.01
C ALA A 81 9.15 12.10 5.59
N PHE A 82 8.96 11.87 6.90
CA PHE A 82 9.18 10.55 7.49
C PHE A 82 8.18 9.53 6.95
N ALA A 83 6.89 9.89 6.81
CA ALA A 83 5.89 9.02 6.18
C ALA A 83 6.24 8.68 4.72
N VAL A 84 6.73 9.66 3.95
CA VAL A 84 7.23 9.44 2.59
C VAL A 84 8.36 8.41 2.59
N LEU A 85 9.38 8.59 3.43
CA LEU A 85 10.50 7.65 3.49
C LEU A 85 10.06 6.24 3.89
N SER A 86 9.30 6.11 4.97
CA SER A 86 8.82 4.81 5.43
C SER A 86 7.94 4.13 4.38
N GLY A 87 7.08 4.91 3.71
CA GLY A 87 6.18 4.40 2.68
C GLY A 87 6.90 3.91 1.42
N PHE A 88 7.82 4.71 0.87
CA PHE A 88 8.56 4.34 -0.33
C PHE A 88 9.61 3.25 -0.10
N LEU A 89 10.15 3.11 1.12
CA LEU A 89 11.15 2.08 1.45
C LEU A 89 10.49 0.77 1.88
N CYS A 90 9.48 0.83 2.74
CA CYS A 90 8.87 -0.37 3.35
C CYS A 90 7.62 -0.85 2.62
N GLY A 91 6.98 0.01 1.82
CA GLY A 91 5.83 -0.33 1.01
C GLY A 91 4.52 -0.52 1.79
N TYR A 92 3.63 -1.39 1.28
CA TYR A 92 2.33 -1.68 1.90
C TYR A 92 2.45 -2.53 3.18
N PRO A 93 1.61 -2.28 4.20
CA PRO A 93 0.76 -1.10 4.41
C PRO A 93 1.49 0.00 5.22
N MET A 94 2.83 -0.02 5.26
CA MET A 94 3.64 0.84 6.13
C MET A 94 3.44 2.32 5.87
N GLY A 95 3.29 2.73 4.60
CA GLY A 95 2.98 4.12 4.25
C GLY A 95 1.69 4.59 4.92
N ALA A 96 0.63 3.78 4.85
CA ALA A 96 -0.65 4.09 5.48
C ALA A 96 -0.58 4.07 7.00
N LYS A 97 0.10 3.07 7.56
CA LYS A 97 0.26 2.90 9.01
C LYS A 97 1.01 4.06 9.64
N VAL A 98 2.18 4.43 9.11
CA VAL A 98 2.98 5.55 9.64
C VAL A 98 2.21 6.87 9.51
N THR A 99 1.52 7.08 8.39
CA THR A 99 0.66 8.26 8.20
C THR A 99 -0.46 8.30 9.25
N ALA A 100 -1.12 7.18 9.52
CA ALA A 100 -2.17 7.09 10.54
C ALA A 100 -1.64 7.35 11.95
N ASP A 101 -0.46 6.81 12.31
CA ASP A 101 0.15 7.02 13.61
C ASP A 101 0.57 8.48 13.82
N LEU A 102 1.20 9.10 12.81
CA LEU A 102 1.55 10.52 12.86
C LEU A 102 0.31 11.40 13.06
N LEU A 103 -0.81 11.06 12.43
CA LEU A 103 -2.07 11.77 12.60
C LEU A 103 -2.65 11.56 14.00
N LYS A 104 -2.65 10.33 14.51
CA LYS A 104 -3.16 9.99 15.87
C LYS A 104 -2.34 10.66 16.97
N GLU A 105 -1.02 10.77 16.78
CA GLU A 105 -0.10 11.47 17.70
C GLU A 105 -0.10 13.00 17.50
N GLY A 106 -0.94 13.54 16.60
CA GLY A 106 -1.07 14.98 16.34
C GLY A 106 0.18 15.60 15.72
N LYS A 107 1.01 14.82 15.02
CA LYS A 107 2.25 15.26 14.37
C LYS A 107 2.07 15.73 12.93
N ILE A 108 0.92 15.42 12.33
CA ILE A 108 0.48 15.94 11.02
C ILE A 108 -1.03 16.26 11.11
N CYS A 109 -1.50 17.13 10.22
CA CYS A 109 -2.94 17.41 10.12
C CYS A 109 -3.66 16.36 9.25
N ARG A 110 -5.00 16.33 9.33
CA ARG A 110 -5.81 15.38 8.54
C ARG A 110 -5.69 15.60 7.03
N ASP A 111 -5.57 16.85 6.59
CA ASP A 111 -5.46 17.20 5.18
C ASP A 111 -4.10 16.71 4.62
N GLU A 112 -3.01 16.88 5.38
CA GLU A 112 -1.70 16.29 5.05
C GLU A 112 -1.75 14.75 5.04
N ALA A 113 -2.40 14.13 6.02
CA ALA A 113 -2.51 12.67 6.09
C ALA A 113 -3.27 12.09 4.90
N GLY A 114 -4.36 12.74 4.46
CA GLY A 114 -5.06 12.37 3.23
C GLY A 114 -4.16 12.52 2.00
N TYR A 115 -3.42 13.63 1.91
CA TYR A 115 -2.46 13.83 0.84
C TYR A 115 -1.34 12.77 0.81
N LEU A 116 -0.75 12.43 1.97
CA LEU A 116 0.28 11.40 2.07
C LEU A 116 -0.23 10.02 1.64
N LEU A 117 -1.46 9.66 2.01
CA LEU A 117 -2.06 8.38 1.59
C LEU A 117 -2.16 8.22 0.07
N SER A 118 -2.32 9.33 -0.67
CA SER A 118 -2.46 9.30 -2.13
C SER A 118 -1.23 8.76 -2.85
N PHE A 119 -0.05 8.83 -2.23
CA PHE A 119 1.21 8.47 -2.90
C PHE A 119 2.27 7.81 -2.02
N CYS A 120 2.12 7.72 -0.69
CA CYS A 120 3.15 7.12 0.19
C CYS A 120 2.96 5.62 0.40
N ASN A 121 1.78 5.09 0.15
CA ASN A 121 1.49 3.68 0.39
C ASN A 121 1.69 2.92 -0.92
N ASN A 122 2.89 2.49 -1.27
CA ASN A 122 3.21 1.84 -2.57
C ASN A 122 3.83 0.46 -2.37
N THR A 123 4.16 -0.23 -3.45
CA THR A 123 4.95 -1.46 -3.39
C THR A 123 6.41 -1.15 -3.06
N SER A 124 7.06 -1.96 -2.22
CA SER A 124 8.44 -1.71 -1.78
C SER A 124 9.45 -1.92 -2.92
N PRO A 125 10.64 -1.27 -2.88
CA PRO A 125 11.66 -1.45 -3.90
C PRO A 125 12.11 -2.90 -3.96
N MET A 126 12.30 -3.53 -2.80
CA MET A 126 12.69 -4.94 -2.73
C MET A 126 11.69 -5.84 -3.44
N PHE A 127 10.38 -5.67 -3.20
CA PHE A 127 9.36 -6.47 -3.88
C PHE A 127 9.36 -6.24 -5.40
N ILE A 128 9.52 -5.00 -5.85
CA ILE A 128 9.59 -4.69 -7.29
C ILE A 128 10.80 -5.39 -7.92
N VAL A 129 11.97 -5.26 -7.30
CA VAL A 129 13.20 -5.83 -7.84
C VAL A 129 13.15 -7.36 -7.84
N SER A 130 12.94 -7.99 -6.67
CA SER A 130 13.05 -9.44 -6.54
C SER A 130 11.85 -10.17 -7.14
N TYR A 131 10.64 -9.71 -6.83
CA TYR A 131 9.42 -10.43 -7.17
C TYR A 131 8.89 -10.04 -8.54
N VAL A 132 8.70 -8.75 -8.81
CA VAL A 132 8.11 -8.29 -10.07
C VAL A 132 9.08 -8.51 -11.23
N VAL A 133 10.31 -8.01 -11.11
CA VAL A 133 11.27 -8.02 -12.23
C VAL A 133 12.03 -9.35 -12.33
N MET A 134 12.76 -9.75 -11.28
CA MET A 134 13.65 -10.90 -11.37
C MET A 134 12.90 -12.24 -11.44
N GLN A 135 11.85 -12.42 -10.64
CA GLN A 135 11.13 -13.70 -10.57
C GLN A 135 10.02 -13.85 -11.62
N ASN A 136 9.37 -12.77 -12.07
CA ASN A 136 8.22 -12.87 -12.97
C ASN A 136 8.47 -12.28 -14.36
N ILE A 137 8.99 -11.05 -14.49
CA ILE A 137 9.25 -10.47 -15.82
C ILE A 137 10.42 -11.17 -16.52
N GLU A 138 11.41 -11.65 -15.76
CA GLU A 138 12.60 -12.39 -16.25
C GLU A 138 13.41 -11.65 -17.34
N ARG A 139 13.28 -10.32 -17.42
CA ARG A 139 14.00 -9.47 -18.37
C ARG A 139 14.68 -8.31 -17.66
N THR A 140 16.00 -8.42 -17.51
CA THR A 140 16.84 -7.40 -16.85
C THR A 140 16.76 -6.02 -17.52
N ALA A 141 16.52 -5.96 -18.83
CA ALA A 141 16.29 -4.70 -19.55
C ALA A 141 15.11 -3.88 -18.99
N TYR A 142 14.11 -4.54 -18.40
CA TYR A 142 12.92 -3.90 -17.83
C TYR A 142 13.07 -3.56 -16.35
N PHE A 143 14.23 -3.82 -15.74
CA PHE A 143 14.50 -3.49 -14.34
C PHE A 143 14.40 -1.98 -14.08
N VAL A 144 15.25 -1.20 -14.75
CA VAL A 144 15.32 0.27 -14.59
C VAL A 144 13.98 0.92 -14.91
N PRO A 145 13.33 0.67 -16.07
CA PRO A 145 12.05 1.32 -16.37
C PRO A 145 10.96 0.91 -15.39
N SER A 146 10.92 -0.35 -14.93
CA SER A 146 9.88 -0.77 -13.97
C SER A 146 10.02 -0.03 -12.63
N VAL A 147 11.23 0.02 -12.07
CA VAL A 147 11.48 0.76 -10.82
C VAL A 147 11.21 2.26 -11.01
N ALA A 148 11.73 2.86 -12.08
CA ALA A 148 11.56 4.28 -12.34
C ALA A 148 10.08 4.66 -12.49
N ILE A 149 9.31 3.93 -13.30
CA ILE A 149 7.89 4.23 -13.55
C ILE A 149 7.06 4.04 -12.27
N LEU A 150 7.28 2.97 -11.49
CA LEU A 150 6.52 2.72 -10.25
C LEU A 150 6.81 3.74 -9.14
N PHE A 151 8.00 4.35 -9.13
CA PHE A 151 8.34 5.39 -8.16
C PHE A 151 7.95 6.79 -8.65
N LEU A 152 8.02 7.03 -9.97
CA LEU A 152 7.69 8.31 -10.56
C LEU A 152 6.17 8.54 -10.64
N SER A 153 5.38 7.50 -10.95
CA SER A 153 3.93 7.64 -11.13
C SER A 153 3.22 8.19 -9.87
N PRO A 154 3.48 7.67 -8.65
CA PRO A 154 2.89 8.23 -7.43
C PRO A 154 3.34 9.68 -7.16
N VAL A 155 4.60 10.03 -7.45
CA VAL A 155 5.12 11.39 -7.28
C VAL A 155 4.45 12.37 -8.24
N VAL A 156 4.24 11.97 -9.49
CA VAL A 156 3.51 12.79 -10.48
C VAL A 156 2.05 12.97 -10.06
N CYS A 157 1.40 11.89 -9.62
CA CYS A 157 0.03 11.94 -9.13
C CYS A 157 -0.09 12.82 -7.87
N SER A 158 0.92 12.80 -6.98
CA SER A 158 0.92 13.63 -5.78
C SER A 158 0.83 15.12 -6.11
N GLN A 159 1.54 15.60 -7.13
CA GLN A 159 1.47 17.02 -7.52
C GLN A 159 0.08 17.42 -8.02
N PHE A 160 -0.61 16.50 -8.68
CA PHE A 160 -2.01 16.68 -9.11
C PHE A 160 -2.96 16.68 -7.91
N PHE A 161 -2.88 15.66 -7.04
CA PHE A 161 -3.75 15.57 -5.85
C PHE A 161 -3.52 16.71 -4.87
N TYR A 162 -2.27 17.17 -4.69
CA TYR A 162 -1.96 18.34 -3.89
C TYR A 162 -2.76 19.56 -4.34
N ARG A 163 -2.91 19.78 -5.66
CA ARG A 163 -3.69 20.92 -6.19
C ARG A 163 -5.19 20.78 -5.93
N ILE A 164 -5.72 19.57 -5.97
CA ILE A 164 -7.15 19.29 -5.71
C ILE A 164 -7.48 19.40 -4.22
N LEU A 165 -6.59 18.88 -3.37
CA LEU A 165 -6.77 18.84 -1.92
C LEU A 165 -6.47 20.20 -1.26
N ARG A 166 -5.62 21.03 -1.88
CA ARG A 166 -5.28 22.36 -1.37
C ARG A 166 -6.49 23.28 -1.39
N LYS A 167 -6.85 23.80 -0.20
CA LYS A 167 -7.82 24.89 -0.06
C LYS A 167 -7.12 26.25 -0.21
N LYS A 168 -7.84 27.25 -0.72
CA LYS A 168 -7.29 28.58 -1.07
C LYS A 168 -6.84 29.39 0.16
N ASN A 169 -7.36 29.07 1.36
CA ASN A 169 -6.98 29.62 2.67
C ASN A 169 -6.81 28.48 3.68
N ASP A 170 -5.72 27.73 3.57
CA ASP A 170 -5.46 26.60 4.44
C ASP A 170 -4.42 26.96 5.51
N ASP A 171 -4.87 27.12 6.75
CA ASP A 171 -4.02 27.46 7.90
C ASP A 171 -2.93 26.41 8.16
N SER A 172 -3.15 25.18 7.66
CA SER A 172 -2.19 24.08 7.76
C SER A 172 -0.96 24.26 6.86
N LEU A 173 -0.95 25.24 5.95
CA LEU A 173 0.16 25.49 5.02
C LEU A 173 1.06 26.67 5.44
N ASP A 174 2.37 26.55 5.22
CA ASP A 174 3.38 27.61 5.41
C ASP A 174 3.39 28.61 4.25
N ALA A 175 4.19 29.68 4.38
CA ALA A 175 4.31 30.72 3.35
C ALA A 175 4.83 30.19 2.00
N ALA A 176 5.51 29.04 1.99
CA ALA A 176 5.97 28.36 0.79
C ALA A 176 4.95 27.32 0.27
N GLY A 177 3.77 27.22 0.90
CA GLY A 177 2.71 26.29 0.55
C GLY A 177 2.95 24.85 1.00
N ARG A 178 3.88 24.58 1.93
CA ARG A 178 4.09 23.23 2.49
C ARG A 178 3.23 23.02 3.71
N PHE A 179 2.84 21.78 4.00
CA PHE A 179 2.18 21.48 5.27
C PHE A 179 3.09 21.81 6.47
N LYS A 180 2.50 22.40 7.51
CA LYS A 180 3.15 22.69 8.79
C LYS A 180 3.02 21.49 9.73
N SER A 181 4.09 21.19 10.45
CA SER A 181 3.99 20.32 11.62
C SER A 181 3.18 21.04 12.72
N PRO A 182 2.17 20.40 13.34
CA PRO A 182 1.47 20.97 14.49
C PRO A 182 2.44 21.22 15.66
N ILE A 183 2.28 22.36 16.34
CA ILE A 183 3.19 22.83 17.40
C ILE A 183 3.07 21.99 18.70
N GLY A 184 2.01 21.18 18.84
CA GLY A 184 1.63 20.50 20.10
C GLY A 184 1.87 18.99 20.16
N GLY A 185 2.68 18.40 19.27
CA GLY A 185 2.96 16.96 19.30
C GLY A 185 3.50 16.50 20.66
N ARG A 186 2.88 15.49 21.27
CA ARG A 186 3.28 14.99 22.60
C ARG A 186 4.72 14.48 22.53
N ARG A 187 5.63 15.12 23.26
CA ARG A 187 7.01 14.66 23.39
C ARG A 187 7.08 13.63 24.51
N THR A 188 6.93 12.37 24.15
CA THR A 188 7.17 11.26 25.06
C THR A 188 8.65 10.87 25.02
N PHE A 189 9.28 10.86 26.18
CA PHE A 189 10.60 10.27 26.35
C PHE A 189 10.52 8.75 26.27
N PHE A 190 11.62 8.11 25.93
CA PHE A 190 11.70 6.66 25.87
C PHE A 190 11.44 6.05 27.27
N SER A 191 10.58 5.03 27.32
CA SER A 191 10.41 4.15 28.48
C SER A 191 10.15 2.72 28.02
N PHE A 192 10.39 1.74 28.88
CA PHE A 192 10.07 0.34 28.58
C PHE A 192 8.57 0.15 28.29
N ASP A 193 7.68 0.86 29.00
CA ASP A 193 6.24 0.83 28.69
C ASP A 193 5.90 1.38 27.29
N VAL A 194 6.67 2.36 26.80
CA VAL A 194 6.50 2.85 25.42
C VAL A 194 6.98 1.80 24.43
N LEU A 195 8.11 1.14 24.71
CA LEU A 195 8.63 0.05 23.88
C LEU A 195 7.62 -1.10 23.79
N ASP A 196 7.12 -1.60 24.92
CA ASP A 196 6.16 -2.70 24.97
C ASP A 196 4.88 -2.38 24.20
N ARG A 197 4.36 -1.14 24.36
CA ARG A 197 3.23 -0.67 23.56
C ARG A 197 3.53 -0.64 22.06
N CYS A 198 4.73 -0.17 21.67
CA CYS A 198 5.14 -0.15 20.26
C CYS A 198 5.25 -1.58 19.68
N ILE A 199 5.74 -2.54 20.48
CA ILE A 199 5.83 -3.94 20.10
C ILE A 199 4.41 -4.51 19.88
N MET A 200 3.51 -4.34 20.86
CA MET A 200 2.14 -4.84 20.76
C MET A 200 1.35 -4.21 19.61
N ASP A 201 1.46 -2.88 19.42
CA ASP A 201 0.81 -2.18 18.29
C ASP A 201 1.33 -2.70 16.93
N SER A 202 2.61 -3.07 16.86
CA SER A 202 3.22 -3.65 15.65
C SER A 202 2.74 -5.08 15.41
N PHE A 203 2.59 -5.89 16.47
CA PHE A 203 2.03 -7.24 16.38
C PHE A 203 0.55 -7.25 15.97
N ASP A 204 -0.27 -6.34 16.50
CA ASP A 204 -1.66 -6.18 16.04
C ASP A 204 -1.71 -5.85 14.54
N SER A 205 -0.89 -4.87 14.13
CA SER A 205 -0.85 -4.42 12.74
C SER A 205 -0.39 -5.52 11.78
N ILE A 206 0.71 -6.23 12.08
CA ILE A 206 1.24 -7.30 11.22
C ILE A 206 0.33 -8.53 11.18
N THR A 207 -0.39 -8.82 12.27
CA THR A 207 -1.36 -9.92 12.33
C THR A 207 -2.56 -9.64 11.42
N ARG A 208 -3.06 -8.40 11.42
CA ARG A 208 -4.11 -7.96 10.46
C ARG A 208 -3.65 -8.13 9.01
N VAL A 209 -2.40 -7.76 8.71
CA VAL A 209 -1.81 -7.98 7.37
C VAL A 209 -1.84 -9.46 6.98
N GLY A 210 -1.39 -10.34 7.87
CA GLY A 210 -1.44 -11.79 7.63
C GLY A 210 -2.84 -12.33 7.41
N GLY A 211 -3.82 -11.88 8.20
CA GLY A 211 -5.23 -12.23 8.04
C GLY A 211 -5.79 -11.81 6.68
N TYR A 212 -5.47 -10.60 6.21
CA TYR A 212 -5.90 -10.15 4.88
C TYR A 212 -5.21 -10.92 3.75
N ILE A 213 -3.90 -11.18 3.84
CA ILE A 213 -3.21 -12.00 2.83
C ILE A 213 -3.87 -13.37 2.73
N MET A 214 -4.04 -14.07 3.86
CA MET A 214 -4.71 -15.37 3.91
C MET A 214 -6.10 -15.34 3.29
N LEU A 215 -6.94 -14.38 3.70
CA LEU A 215 -8.32 -14.28 3.22
C LEU A 215 -8.37 -14.02 1.71
N PHE A 216 -7.55 -13.10 1.21
CA PHE A 216 -7.54 -12.78 -0.22
C PHE A 216 -6.93 -13.90 -1.05
N SER A 217 -5.95 -14.65 -0.55
CA SER A 217 -5.46 -15.87 -1.20
C SER A 217 -6.55 -16.95 -1.30
N VAL A 218 -7.35 -17.15 -0.24
CA VAL A 218 -8.54 -18.03 -0.29
C VAL A 218 -9.56 -17.54 -1.32
N CYS A 219 -9.85 -16.24 -1.34
CA CYS A 219 -10.76 -15.66 -2.32
C CYS A 219 -10.28 -15.85 -3.75
N THR A 220 -8.96 -15.73 -4.00
CA THR A 220 -8.38 -15.97 -5.32
C THR A 220 -8.58 -17.42 -5.75
N GLU A 221 -8.24 -18.40 -4.90
CA GLU A 221 -8.43 -19.83 -5.20
C GLU A 221 -9.92 -20.17 -5.46
N LEU A 222 -10.84 -19.65 -4.65
CA LEU A 222 -12.27 -19.88 -4.83
C LEU A 222 -12.83 -19.18 -6.08
N ALA A 223 -12.30 -18.03 -6.47
CA ALA A 223 -12.78 -17.29 -7.64
C ALA A 223 -12.57 -18.07 -8.94
N PHE A 224 -11.49 -18.86 -9.04
CA PHE A 224 -11.20 -19.69 -10.22
C PHE A 224 -12.01 -20.99 -10.28
N LEU A 225 -12.87 -21.27 -9.29
CA LEU A 225 -13.82 -22.38 -9.35
C LEU A 225 -15.15 -21.99 -10.03
N LEU A 226 -15.37 -20.71 -10.30
CA LEU A 226 -16.62 -20.25 -10.88
C LEU A 226 -16.75 -20.71 -12.35
N PRO A 227 -17.96 -21.03 -12.82
CA PRO A 227 -18.15 -21.40 -14.22
C PRO A 227 -17.67 -20.26 -15.16
N GLY A 228 -16.85 -20.61 -16.15
CA GLY A 228 -16.32 -19.64 -17.12
C GLY A 228 -15.06 -18.89 -16.68
N THR A 229 -14.48 -19.22 -15.52
CA THR A 229 -13.21 -18.63 -15.07
C THR A 229 -12.03 -19.45 -15.57
N GLY A 230 -11.55 -19.10 -16.76
CA GLY A 230 -10.35 -19.66 -17.38
C GLY A 230 -9.81 -18.83 -18.54
N GLY A 231 -10.55 -17.79 -18.95
CA GLY A 231 -10.12 -16.87 -19.99
C GLY A 231 -9.28 -15.71 -19.46
N ALA A 232 -8.71 -14.95 -20.39
CA ALA A 232 -7.91 -13.76 -20.08
C ALA A 232 -8.67 -12.73 -19.22
N ALA A 233 -9.98 -12.57 -19.44
CA ALA A 233 -10.80 -11.63 -18.68
C ALA A 233 -10.89 -11.99 -17.17
N SER A 234 -11.10 -13.27 -16.84
CA SER A 234 -11.11 -13.73 -15.44
C SER A 234 -9.74 -13.56 -14.78
N VAL A 235 -8.66 -13.84 -15.51
CA VAL A 235 -7.30 -13.62 -15.01
C VAL A 235 -7.07 -12.15 -14.71
N CYS A 236 -7.40 -11.25 -15.65
CA CYS A 236 -7.28 -9.81 -15.43
C CYS A 236 -8.11 -9.31 -14.24
N LEU A 237 -9.29 -9.88 -14.00
CA LEU A 237 -10.16 -9.48 -12.89
C LEU A 237 -9.61 -9.98 -11.53
N PHE A 238 -9.32 -11.28 -11.42
CA PHE A 238 -8.96 -11.89 -10.14
C PHE A 238 -7.51 -11.66 -9.73
N SER A 239 -6.62 -11.33 -10.67
CA SER A 239 -5.26 -10.91 -10.35
C SER A 239 -5.20 -9.67 -9.45
N PHE A 240 -6.27 -8.87 -9.41
CA PHE A 240 -6.35 -7.68 -8.55
C PHE A 240 -6.77 -8.00 -7.11
N LEU A 241 -7.14 -9.23 -6.77
CA LEU A 241 -7.49 -9.61 -5.40
C LEU A 241 -6.25 -9.55 -4.50
N GLU A 242 -5.16 -10.18 -4.92
CA GLU A 242 -3.92 -10.30 -4.16
C GLU A 242 -2.75 -10.22 -5.13
N ILE A 243 -1.82 -9.28 -4.90
CA ILE A 243 -0.76 -8.93 -5.85
C ILE A 243 0.24 -10.06 -6.06
N THR A 244 0.58 -10.82 -5.01
CA THR A 244 1.55 -11.91 -5.13
C THR A 244 0.96 -13.09 -5.92
N ALA A 245 -0.32 -13.40 -5.74
CA ALA A 245 -0.99 -14.40 -6.58
C ALA A 245 -1.22 -13.88 -8.00
N GLY A 246 -1.55 -12.59 -8.16
CA GLY A 246 -1.97 -12.01 -9.44
C GLY A 246 -0.84 -11.77 -10.45
N ILE A 247 0.36 -11.40 -10.01
CA ILE A 247 1.48 -11.12 -10.93
C ILE A 247 1.85 -12.36 -11.77
N PRO A 248 2.05 -13.57 -11.19
CA PRO A 248 2.30 -14.78 -11.96
C PRO A 248 1.17 -15.10 -12.94
N MET A 249 -0.09 -14.86 -12.54
CA MET A 249 -1.26 -15.08 -13.41
C MET A 249 -1.24 -14.17 -14.64
N LEU A 250 -0.95 -12.87 -14.45
CA LEU A 250 -0.84 -11.91 -15.55
C LEU A 250 0.37 -12.21 -16.45
N PHE A 251 1.46 -12.72 -15.89
CA PHE A 251 2.61 -13.14 -16.67
C PHE A 251 2.31 -14.39 -17.53
N GLY A 252 1.47 -15.30 -17.03
CA GLY A 252 1.04 -16.51 -17.73
C GLY A 252 -0.02 -16.29 -18.83
N LEU A 253 -0.58 -15.08 -18.97
CA LEU A 253 -1.56 -14.77 -20.02
C LEU A 253 -1.01 -15.03 -21.42
N GLU A 254 -1.81 -15.61 -22.32
CA GLU A 254 -1.47 -15.73 -23.75
C GLU A 254 -1.59 -14.39 -24.50
N ALA A 255 -0.79 -13.40 -24.10
CA ALA A 255 -0.74 -12.07 -24.69
C ALA A 255 0.69 -11.69 -25.11
N ALA A 256 0.86 -10.65 -25.92
CA ALA A 256 2.18 -10.10 -26.21
C ALA A 256 2.83 -9.56 -24.93
N PHE A 257 4.16 -9.68 -24.80
CA PHE A 257 4.91 -9.22 -23.63
C PHE A 257 4.59 -7.77 -23.22
N PRO A 258 4.49 -6.77 -24.13
CA PRO A 258 4.13 -5.40 -23.76
C PRO A 258 2.80 -5.29 -23.00
N VAL A 259 1.80 -6.08 -23.38
CA VAL A 259 0.49 -6.10 -22.71
C VAL A 259 0.62 -6.68 -21.30
N ARG A 260 1.32 -7.82 -21.15
CA ARG A 260 1.56 -8.45 -19.84
C ARG A 260 2.29 -7.50 -18.90
N TRP A 261 3.34 -6.85 -19.40
CA TRP A 261 4.13 -5.90 -18.62
C TRP A 261 3.28 -4.72 -18.14
N VAL A 262 2.50 -4.08 -19.03
CA VAL A 262 1.61 -2.97 -18.66
C VAL A 262 0.59 -3.39 -17.59
N LEU A 263 0.00 -4.58 -17.70
CA LEU A 263 -0.95 -5.11 -16.71
C LEU A 263 -0.29 -5.38 -15.35
N ILE A 264 0.89 -6.01 -15.35
CA ILE A 264 1.68 -6.26 -14.12
C ILE A 264 2.03 -4.94 -13.44
N MET A 265 2.47 -3.95 -14.20
CA MET A 265 2.83 -2.62 -13.69
C MET A 265 1.60 -1.88 -13.12
N ALA A 266 0.45 -1.96 -13.79
CA ALA A 266 -0.81 -1.40 -13.31
C ALA A 266 -1.25 -2.05 -11.99
N LEU A 267 -1.24 -3.38 -11.92
CA LEU A 267 -1.54 -4.13 -10.69
C LEU A 267 -0.57 -3.76 -9.58
N THR A 268 0.72 -3.67 -9.87
CA THR A 268 1.77 -3.33 -8.89
C THR A 268 1.61 -1.93 -8.33
N SER A 269 1.18 -0.99 -9.17
CA SER A 269 0.89 0.39 -8.75
C SER A 269 -0.38 0.50 -7.90
N PHE A 270 -1.44 -0.24 -8.29
CA PHE A 270 -2.69 -0.32 -7.54
C PHE A 270 -2.52 -1.03 -6.18
N GLY A 271 -1.70 -2.07 -6.12
CA GLY A 271 -1.43 -2.89 -4.92
C GLY A 271 -2.43 -4.01 -4.65
N GLY A 272 -3.57 -4.01 -5.35
CA GLY A 272 -4.63 -5.00 -5.18
C GLY A 272 -5.63 -4.68 -4.06
N PHE A 273 -6.74 -5.43 -4.04
CA PHE A 273 -7.78 -5.29 -3.02
C PHE A 273 -7.30 -5.74 -1.63
N CYS A 274 -6.39 -6.72 -1.58
CA CYS A 274 -5.73 -7.11 -0.33
C CYS A 274 -5.00 -5.93 0.32
N ALA A 275 -4.12 -5.23 -0.42
CA ALA A 275 -3.41 -4.06 0.10
C ALA A 275 -4.36 -2.92 0.50
N SER A 276 -5.47 -2.77 -0.23
CA SER A 276 -6.52 -1.79 0.09
C SER A 276 -7.24 -2.12 1.41
N ALA A 277 -7.54 -3.39 1.65
CA ALA A 277 -8.13 -3.85 2.91
C ALA A 277 -7.17 -3.71 4.10
N GLN A 278 -5.89 -4.03 3.89
CA GLN A 278 -4.83 -3.79 4.87
C GLN A 278 -4.74 -2.29 5.21
N THR A 279 -4.74 -1.44 4.19
CA THR A 279 -4.72 0.03 4.34
C THR A 279 -5.92 0.53 5.13
N TYR A 280 -7.12 0.05 4.81
CA TYR A 280 -8.34 0.38 5.55
C TYR A 280 -8.16 0.09 7.04
N SER A 281 -7.62 -1.09 7.38
CA SER A 281 -7.39 -1.45 8.78
C SER A 281 -6.36 -0.55 9.48
N MET A 282 -5.32 -0.09 8.78
CA MET A 282 -4.29 0.79 9.38
C MET A 282 -4.85 2.19 9.68
N ILE A 283 -5.73 2.71 8.82
CA ILE A 283 -6.28 4.06 8.95
C ILE A 283 -7.54 4.13 9.82
N GLN A 284 -7.98 3.03 10.43
CA GLN A 284 -9.15 3.03 11.31
C GLN A 284 -8.98 4.02 12.48
N GLY A 285 -10.06 4.71 12.81
CA GLY A 285 -10.10 5.73 13.87
C GLY A 285 -9.54 7.11 13.48
N THR A 286 -8.94 7.26 12.29
CA THR A 286 -8.37 8.56 11.84
C THR A 286 -9.38 9.50 11.16
N GLY A 287 -10.52 8.95 10.74
CA GLY A 287 -11.48 9.65 9.88
C GLY A 287 -11.07 9.77 8.41
N LEU A 288 -9.92 9.24 8.00
CA LEU A 288 -9.51 9.17 6.59
C LEU A 288 -10.44 8.23 5.80
N LYS A 289 -10.77 8.60 4.56
CA LYS A 289 -11.74 7.87 3.74
C LYS A 289 -11.02 6.91 2.79
N ILE A 290 -11.26 5.61 2.94
CA ILE A 290 -10.68 4.60 2.04
C ILE A 290 -11.12 4.75 0.59
N SER A 291 -12.33 5.27 0.34
CA SER A 291 -12.83 5.50 -1.01
C SER A 291 -11.98 6.53 -1.78
N VAL A 292 -11.45 7.54 -1.09
CA VAL A 292 -10.55 8.54 -1.69
C VAL A 292 -9.22 7.88 -2.06
N TYR A 293 -8.64 7.14 -1.12
CA TYR A 293 -7.42 6.34 -1.35
C TYR A 293 -7.56 5.39 -2.55
N LEU A 294 -8.69 4.67 -2.67
CA LEU A 294 -8.93 3.76 -3.79
C LEU A 294 -8.98 4.50 -5.14
N ILE A 295 -9.64 5.65 -5.20
CA ILE A 295 -9.67 6.47 -6.41
C ILE A 295 -8.27 6.94 -6.78
N GLU A 296 -7.50 7.43 -5.81
CA GLU A 296 -6.13 7.89 -6.01
C GLU A 296 -5.23 6.77 -6.52
N LYS A 297 -5.40 5.54 -6.00
CA LYS A 297 -4.70 4.36 -6.47
C LYS A 297 -5.07 3.93 -7.88
N LEU A 298 -6.35 3.98 -8.24
CA LEU A 298 -6.78 3.70 -9.61
C LEU A 298 -6.22 4.73 -10.59
N VAL A 299 -6.24 6.02 -10.25
CA VAL A 299 -5.62 7.08 -11.05
C VAL A 299 -4.12 6.82 -11.21
N THR A 300 -3.42 6.47 -10.13
CA THR A 300 -1.99 6.17 -10.17
C THR A 300 -1.70 4.95 -11.04
N ALA A 301 -2.53 3.91 -11.00
CA ALA A 301 -2.41 2.74 -11.86
C ALA A 301 -2.59 3.11 -13.35
N VAL A 302 -3.57 3.95 -13.68
CA VAL A 302 -3.76 4.46 -15.05
C VAL A 302 -2.55 5.27 -15.52
N VAL A 303 -2.04 6.19 -14.69
CA VAL A 303 -0.84 6.97 -15.01
C VAL A 303 0.37 6.06 -15.22
N THR A 304 0.52 5.03 -14.39
CA THR A 304 1.57 4.02 -14.52
C THR A 304 1.47 3.30 -15.87
N SER A 305 0.27 2.86 -16.26
CA SER A 305 0.03 2.23 -17.56
C SER A 305 0.36 3.16 -18.72
N CYS A 306 -0.04 4.43 -18.66
CA CYS A 306 0.29 5.42 -19.68
C CYS A 306 1.81 5.63 -19.80
N MET A 307 2.53 5.70 -18.69
CA MET A 307 3.99 5.81 -18.68
C MET A 307 4.67 4.57 -19.27
N CYS A 308 4.16 3.36 -18.98
CA CYS A 308 4.65 2.13 -19.60
C CYS A 308 4.44 2.12 -21.12
N ILE A 309 3.25 2.51 -21.59
CA ILE A 309 2.96 2.59 -23.03
C ILE A 309 3.87 3.61 -23.72
N LEU A 310 4.04 4.79 -23.11
CA LEU A 310 4.94 5.81 -23.65
C LEU A 310 6.38 5.30 -23.74
N TYR A 311 6.86 4.58 -22.73
CA TYR A 311 8.18 3.94 -22.77
C TYR A 311 8.30 2.96 -23.94
N LEU A 312 7.32 2.08 -24.13
CA LEU A 312 7.28 1.09 -25.23
C LEU A 312 7.16 1.71 -26.63
N CYS A 313 6.62 2.93 -26.75
CA CYS A 313 6.57 3.64 -28.02
C CYS A 313 7.91 4.32 -28.36
N MET A 314 8.75 4.60 -27.36
CA MET A 314 10.02 5.30 -27.53
C MET A 314 11.22 4.34 -27.68
N PHE A 315 11.13 3.12 -27.16
CA PHE A 315 12.19 2.11 -27.10
C PHE A 315 11.66 0.74 -27.50
#